data_AF-A0A960K7I1-F1
#
_entry.id   AF-A0A960K7I1-F1
#
_cell.length_a   1.000
_cell.length_b   1.000
_cell.length_c   1.000
_cell.angle_alpha   90.00
_cell.angle_beta   90.00
_cell.angle_gamma   90.00
#
_symmetry.space_group_name_H-M   'P 1'
#
loop_
_entity.id
_entity.type
_entity.pdbx_description
1 polymer ?
#
loop_
_entity_poly.entity_id
_entity_poly.type
_entity_poly.pdbx_seq_one_letter_code
_entity_poly.pdbx_strand_id
1 'polypeptide(L)'
;MSTNTEPTNERILGRAEIDDLEAILSISAADVDEAVRTVKDNADAIFTWDYEKGRRPALNKLYEKAKVSMWNGETDLPWDTVVDQEKVAQDNMVLNGGLGELDLAGTPFAKFGDKEWLQLGMEFQNWSLSQFMHGE
;
A
#
# COMPACT_ATOMS: atom_id res chain seq x y z
N MET A 1 0.51 40.31 -36.24
CA MET A 1 1.86 39.78 -36.00
C MET A 1 1.91 39.35 -34.55
N SER A 2 1.90 38.04 -34.27
CA SER A 2 1.93 37.50 -32.91
C SER A 2 3.37 37.14 -32.59
N THR A 3 4.00 37.83 -31.64
CA THR A 3 5.37 37.53 -31.20
C THR A 3 5.31 36.40 -30.17
N ASN A 4 5.41 35.15 -30.65
CA ASN A 4 5.78 34.02 -29.80
C ASN A 4 7.20 34.29 -29.29
N THR A 5 7.30 34.84 -28.09
CA THR A 5 8.60 34.98 -27.42
C THR A 5 8.84 33.66 -26.72
N GLU A 6 9.73 32.83 -27.27
CA GLU A 6 10.13 31.61 -26.58
C GLU A 6 10.69 31.98 -25.20
N PRO A 7 10.33 31.22 -24.15
CA PRO A 7 10.88 31.48 -22.83
C PRO A 7 12.41 31.38 -22.85
N THR A 8 13.09 32.46 -22.46
CA THR A 8 14.56 32.48 -22.42
C THR A 8 15.09 31.56 -21.32
N ASN A 9 16.33 31.08 -21.48
CA ASN A 9 17.01 30.27 -20.48
C ASN A 9 17.04 30.95 -19.11
N GLU A 10 17.17 32.27 -19.07
CA GLU A 10 17.17 33.05 -17.83
C GLU A 10 15.85 32.91 -17.07
N ARG A 11 14.73 32.82 -17.80
CA ARG A 11 13.40 32.65 -17.21
C ARG A 11 13.17 31.23 -16.68
N ILE A 12 13.73 30.22 -17.33
CA ILE A 12 13.50 28.80 -17.01
C ILE A 12 14.51 28.30 -15.97
N LEU A 13 15.79 28.63 -16.18
CA LEU A 13 16.93 28.08 -15.46
C LEU A 13 17.56 29.09 -14.49
N GLY A 14 17.18 30.38 -14.56
CA GLY A 14 17.83 31.44 -13.78
C GLY A 14 19.24 31.80 -14.27
N ARG A 15 19.65 31.32 -15.45
CA ARG A 15 20.97 31.54 -16.05
C ARG A 15 20.88 31.73 -17.56
N ALA A 16 21.85 32.46 -18.14
CA ALA A 16 21.87 32.81 -19.56
C ALA A 16 22.20 31.60 -20.45
N GLU A 17 23.24 30.86 -20.11
CA GLU A 17 23.69 29.70 -20.87
C GLU A 17 23.40 28.38 -20.15
N ILE A 18 23.09 27.34 -20.92
CA ILE A 18 22.78 26.01 -20.38
C ILE A 18 23.98 25.44 -19.62
N ASP A 19 25.18 25.66 -20.17
CA ASP A 19 26.47 25.13 -19.70
C ASP A 19 27.29 26.16 -18.92
N ASP A 20 26.65 27.17 -18.34
CA ASP A 20 27.32 28.11 -17.43
C ASP A 20 27.73 27.38 -16.14
N LEU A 21 28.95 26.82 -16.16
CA LEU A 21 29.50 26.01 -15.08
C LEU A 21 29.64 26.80 -13.78
N GLU A 22 30.00 28.08 -13.86
CA GLU A 22 30.12 28.95 -12.68
C GLU A 22 28.73 29.15 -12.04
N ALA A 23 27.70 29.45 -12.84
CA ALA A 23 26.34 29.56 -12.34
C ALA A 23 25.83 28.23 -11.76
N ILE A 24 26.09 27.10 -12.42
CA ILE A 24 25.71 25.75 -11.96
C ILE A 24 26.37 25.41 -10.63
N LEU A 25 27.67 25.70 -10.48
CA LEU A 25 28.44 25.40 -9.27
C LEU A 25 28.19 26.41 -8.15
N SER A 26 27.73 27.62 -8.48
CA SER A 26 27.35 28.66 -7.50
C SER A 26 26.03 28.36 -6.78
N ILE A 27 25.18 27.52 -7.36
CA ILE A 27 24.03 26.95 -6.67
C ILE A 27 24.62 26.02 -5.61
N SER A 28 24.71 26.50 -4.36
CA SER A 28 25.12 25.67 -3.25
C SER A 28 24.22 24.44 -3.25
N ALA A 29 24.78 23.25 -3.47
CA ALA A 29 24.08 22.03 -3.12
C ALA A 29 23.69 22.19 -1.65
N ALA A 30 22.39 22.38 -1.39
CA ALA A 30 21.88 22.38 -0.02
C ALA A 30 22.48 21.15 0.68
N ASP A 31 23.13 21.40 1.82
CA ASP A 31 24.10 20.55 2.51
C ASP A 31 24.00 19.07 2.11
N VAL A 32 24.98 18.59 1.34
CA VAL A 32 25.06 17.19 0.88
C VAL A 32 25.11 16.22 2.07
N ASP A 33 25.51 16.72 3.24
CA ASP A 33 25.60 16.01 4.52
C ASP A 33 24.36 16.19 5.43
N GLU A 34 23.30 16.85 4.97
CA GLU A 34 22.08 17.03 5.75
C GLU A 34 21.35 15.70 5.95
N ALA A 35 21.20 15.28 7.22
CA ALA A 35 20.55 14.02 7.55
C ALA A 35 19.05 13.97 7.18
N VAL A 36 18.39 15.14 7.07
CA VAL A 36 16.97 15.25 6.75
C VAL A 36 16.73 16.50 5.91
N ARG A 37 16.27 16.33 4.67
CA ARG A 37 15.88 17.42 3.78
C ARG A 37 14.37 17.47 3.61
N THR A 38 13.74 18.57 3.99
CA THR A 38 12.30 18.79 3.71
C THR A 38 12.13 19.40 2.32
N VAL A 39 11.41 18.72 1.44
CA VAL A 39 11.06 19.22 0.11
C VAL A 39 9.57 19.56 0.11
N LYS A 40 9.22 20.72 -0.45
CA LYS A 40 7.81 21.08 -0.65
C LYS A 40 7.22 20.20 -1.74
N ASP A 41 6.23 19.41 -1.38
CA ASP A 41 5.38 18.74 -2.36
C ASP A 41 4.47 19.77 -3.03
N ASN A 42 4.46 19.78 -4.37
CA ASN A 42 3.62 20.66 -5.18
C ASN A 42 2.49 19.88 -5.87
N ALA A 43 2.09 18.75 -5.27
CA ALA A 43 0.94 17.96 -5.67
C ALA A 43 -0.15 17.95 -4.59
N ASP A 44 -1.41 17.84 -5.02
CA ASP A 44 -2.53 17.64 -4.11
C ASP A 44 -2.58 16.18 -3.62
N ALA A 45 -2.76 16.00 -2.30
CA ALA A 45 -3.04 14.70 -1.73
C ALA A 45 -4.54 14.37 -1.93
N ILE A 46 -4.83 13.30 -2.68
CA ILE A 46 -6.19 12.88 -2.99
C ILE A 46 -6.42 11.47 -2.44
N PHE A 47 -7.38 11.36 -1.50
CA PHE A 47 -7.86 10.07 -1.00
C PHE A 47 -9.09 9.62 -1.79
N THR A 48 -9.17 8.32 -2.07
CA THR A 48 -10.31 7.70 -2.75
C THR A 48 -10.74 6.46 -1.97
N TRP A 49 -12.04 6.30 -1.78
CA TRP A 49 -12.67 5.09 -1.20
C TRP A 49 -13.27 4.20 -2.28
N ASP A 50 -12.95 4.49 -3.54
CA ASP A 50 -13.25 3.57 -4.62
C ASP A 50 -12.10 2.56 -4.80
N TYR A 51 -12.45 1.29 -4.65
CA TYR A 51 -11.56 0.14 -4.75
C TYR A 51 -11.56 -0.50 -6.14
N GLU A 52 -12.25 0.08 -7.13
CA GLU A 52 -12.28 -0.44 -8.49
C GLU A 52 -10.91 -0.32 -9.17
N LYS A 53 -10.31 -1.48 -9.50
CA LYS A 53 -9.01 -1.54 -10.17
C LYS A 53 -9.08 -0.86 -11.53
N GLY A 54 -8.11 0.02 -11.81
CA GLY A 54 -7.95 0.60 -13.15
C GLY A 54 -8.67 1.91 -13.40
N ARG A 55 -9.44 2.47 -12.43
CA ARG A 55 -10.07 3.80 -12.55
C ARG A 55 -9.08 4.89 -12.98
N ARG A 56 -7.81 4.76 -12.58
CA ARG A 56 -6.71 5.64 -13.01
C ARG A 56 -5.73 4.85 -13.90
N PRO A 57 -5.90 4.87 -15.24
CA PRO A 57 -5.13 4.02 -16.16
C PRO A 57 -3.61 4.20 -16.08
N ALA A 58 -3.13 5.43 -15.84
CA ALA A 58 -1.70 5.71 -15.71
C ALA A 58 -1.08 5.05 -14.46
N LEU A 59 -1.77 5.08 -13.32
CA LEU A 59 -1.33 4.41 -12.10
C LEU A 59 -1.41 2.89 -12.25
N ASN A 60 -2.47 2.39 -12.88
CA ASN A 60 -2.60 0.96 -13.19
C ASN A 60 -1.43 0.48 -14.05
N LYS A 61 -1.05 1.23 -15.09
CA LYS A 61 0.12 0.90 -15.93
C LYS A 61 1.43 0.87 -15.14
N LEU A 62 1.62 1.80 -14.20
CA LEU A 62 2.80 1.81 -13.32
C LEU A 62 2.81 0.57 -12.41
N TYR A 63 1.68 0.26 -11.78
CA TYR A 63 1.51 -0.92 -10.92
C TYR A 63 1.79 -2.22 -11.68
N GLU A 64 1.18 -2.40 -12.85
CA GLU A 64 1.37 -3.57 -13.72
C GLU A 64 2.82 -3.75 -14.16
N LYS A 65 3.56 -2.65 -14.39
CA LYS A 65 4.99 -2.72 -14.73
C LYS A 65 5.85 -3.06 -13.52
N ALA A 66 5.53 -2.52 -12.35
CA ALA A 66 6.31 -2.72 -11.13
C ALA A 66 6.24 -4.17 -10.63
N LYS A 67 5.04 -4.77 -10.62
CA LYS A 67 4.83 -6.12 -10.08
C LYS A 67 5.58 -7.22 -10.86
N VAL A 68 5.89 -7.01 -12.14
CA VAL A 68 6.63 -7.99 -12.99
C VAL A 68 8.05 -8.26 -12.48
N SER A 69 8.69 -7.28 -11.83
CA SER A 69 10.03 -7.45 -11.22
C SER A 69 9.96 -7.69 -9.71
N MET A 70 8.76 -7.94 -9.19
CA MET A 70 8.48 -8.26 -7.79
C MET A 70 7.60 -9.52 -7.76
N TRP A 71 6.85 -9.70 -6.68
CA TRP A 71 5.81 -10.71 -6.59
C TRP A 71 4.58 -10.25 -7.39
N ASN A 72 4.15 -11.06 -8.36
CA ASN A 72 2.98 -10.80 -9.18
C ASN A 72 1.82 -11.71 -8.77
N GLY A 73 0.89 -11.14 -7.99
CA GLY A 73 -0.29 -11.86 -7.52
C GLY A 73 -1.08 -12.53 -8.65
N GLU A 74 -1.17 -11.96 -9.86
CA GLU A 74 -1.98 -12.55 -10.94
C GLU A 74 -1.38 -13.80 -11.57
N THR A 75 -0.05 -13.93 -11.60
CA THR A 75 0.65 -15.04 -12.27
C THR A 75 1.27 -16.02 -11.31
N ASP A 76 1.67 -15.57 -10.13
CA ASP A 76 2.51 -16.34 -9.21
C ASP A 76 1.66 -17.11 -8.19
N LEU A 77 0.39 -16.73 -8.02
CA LEU A 77 -0.55 -17.40 -7.14
C LEU A 77 -1.49 -18.34 -7.91
N PRO A 78 -1.68 -19.58 -7.43
CA PRO A 78 -2.64 -20.51 -8.00
C PRO A 78 -4.06 -20.16 -7.51
N TRP A 79 -4.68 -19.15 -8.11
CA TRP A 79 -6.01 -18.66 -7.72
C TRP A 79 -7.14 -19.69 -7.83
N ASP A 80 -6.96 -20.72 -8.67
CA ASP A 80 -7.91 -21.83 -8.81
C ASP A 80 -7.87 -22.79 -7.61
N THR A 81 -6.97 -22.58 -6.65
CA THR A 81 -6.91 -23.39 -5.43
C THR A 81 -8.17 -23.14 -4.61
N VAL A 82 -8.93 -24.21 -4.36
CA VAL A 82 -10.12 -24.13 -3.50
C VAL A 82 -9.68 -23.85 -2.07
N VAL A 83 -10.15 -22.73 -1.51
CA VAL A 83 -9.91 -22.35 -0.12
C VAL A 83 -11.09 -22.83 0.72
N ASP A 84 -10.82 -23.76 1.63
CA ASP A 84 -11.80 -24.23 2.63
C ASP A 84 -11.64 -23.40 3.92
N GLN A 85 -12.55 -22.45 4.11
CA GLN A 85 -12.52 -21.53 5.25
C GLN A 85 -12.71 -22.23 6.60
N GLU A 86 -13.53 -23.27 6.66
CA GLU A 86 -13.75 -24.04 7.89
C GLU A 86 -12.47 -24.77 8.27
N LYS A 87 -11.84 -25.43 7.29
CA LYS A 87 -10.56 -26.10 7.51
C LYS A 87 -9.48 -25.14 7.98
N VAL A 88 -9.38 -23.96 7.36
CA VAL A 88 -8.42 -22.92 7.78
C VAL A 88 -8.71 -22.44 9.19
N ALA A 89 -9.99 -22.27 9.58
CA ALA A 89 -10.36 -21.92 10.95
C ALA A 89 -9.99 -23.01 11.97
N GLN A 90 -10.22 -24.28 11.65
CA GLN A 90 -9.80 -25.41 12.49
C GLN A 90 -8.28 -25.46 12.65
N ASP A 91 -7.53 -25.39 11.54
CA ASP A 91 -6.08 -25.45 11.54
C ASP A 91 -5.49 -24.26 12.34
N ASN A 92 -6.03 -23.05 12.19
CA ASN A 92 -5.65 -21.88 12.96
C ASN A 92 -5.95 -22.02 14.46
N MET A 93 -7.08 -22.60 14.84
CA MET A 93 -7.39 -22.86 16.25
C MET A 93 -6.38 -23.81 16.88
N VAL A 94 -5.97 -24.87 16.16
CA VAL A 94 -4.95 -25.82 16.61
C VAL A 94 -3.58 -25.13 16.77
N LEU A 95 -3.17 -24.33 15.78
CA LEU A 95 -1.92 -23.58 15.79
C LEU A 95 -1.81 -22.57 16.95
N ASN A 96 -2.92 -21.96 17.34
CA ASN A 96 -2.97 -21.03 18.47
C ASN A 96 -3.06 -21.73 19.85
N GLY A 97 -2.86 -23.05 19.90
CA GLY A 97 -2.87 -23.83 21.15
C GLY A 97 -4.28 -24.25 21.60
N GLY A 98 -5.29 -24.11 20.74
CA GLY A 98 -6.69 -24.25 21.13
C GLY A 98 -7.11 -23.24 22.20
N LEU A 99 -8.24 -23.48 22.85
CA LEU A 99 -8.69 -22.69 24.01
C LEU A 99 -8.19 -23.29 25.35
N GLY A 100 -7.05 -23.97 25.32
CA GLY A 100 -6.53 -24.72 26.45
C GLY A 100 -6.52 -23.88 27.74
N GLU A 101 -7.16 -24.40 28.79
CA GLU A 101 -7.20 -23.89 30.17
C GLU A 101 -7.85 -22.52 30.41
N LEU A 102 -8.63 -21.96 29.47
CA LEU A 102 -9.45 -20.79 29.78
C LEU A 102 -10.67 -21.18 30.63
N ASP A 103 -10.75 -20.67 31.86
CA ASP A 103 -11.99 -20.73 32.64
C ASP A 103 -13.02 -19.77 32.03
N LEU A 104 -14.00 -20.35 31.34
CA LEU A 104 -15.06 -19.61 30.66
C LEU A 104 -16.30 -19.46 31.55
N ALA A 105 -16.29 -19.96 32.79
CA ALA A 105 -17.44 -19.86 33.68
C ALA A 105 -17.86 -18.41 33.90
N GLY A 106 -19.16 -18.14 33.79
CA GLY A 106 -19.71 -16.78 33.92
C GLY A 106 -19.52 -15.88 32.70
N THR A 107 -18.86 -16.33 31.64
CA THR A 107 -18.73 -15.59 30.38
C THR A 107 -19.82 -15.98 29.38
N PRO A 108 -20.09 -15.17 28.33
CA PRO A 108 -20.95 -15.57 27.23
C PRO A 108 -20.49 -16.84 26.50
N PHE A 109 -19.19 -17.15 26.55
CA PHE A 109 -18.58 -18.32 25.92
C PHE A 109 -18.77 -19.61 26.71
N ALA A 110 -19.32 -19.56 27.94
CA ALA A 110 -19.59 -20.75 28.75
C ALA A 110 -20.52 -21.78 28.07
N LYS A 111 -21.29 -21.35 27.07
CA LYS A 111 -22.22 -22.19 26.31
C LYS A 111 -21.67 -22.63 24.94
N PHE A 112 -20.47 -22.19 24.56
CA PHE A 112 -19.91 -22.51 23.26
C PHE A 112 -19.40 -23.94 23.24
N GLY A 113 -19.86 -24.72 22.27
CA GLY A 113 -19.23 -25.97 21.87
C GLY A 113 -18.34 -25.76 20.64
N ASP A 114 -17.86 -26.86 20.07
CA ASP A 114 -16.92 -26.86 18.95
C ASP A 114 -17.45 -26.08 17.74
N LYS A 115 -18.77 -26.13 17.51
CA LYS A 115 -19.43 -25.45 16.39
C LYS A 115 -19.40 -23.93 16.55
N GLU A 116 -19.76 -23.43 17.74
CA GLU A 116 -19.74 -21.99 18.01
C GLU A 116 -18.32 -21.43 17.97
N TRP A 117 -17.33 -22.20 18.44
CA TRP A 117 -15.93 -21.84 18.36
C TRP A 117 -15.40 -21.79 16.92
N LEU A 118 -15.77 -22.78 16.11
CA LEU A 118 -15.44 -22.79 14.68
C LEU A 118 -16.03 -21.57 13.98
N GLN A 119 -17.31 -21.26 14.25
CA GLN A 119 -17.97 -20.10 13.69
C GLN A 119 -17.27 -18.80 14.11
N LEU A 120 -16.93 -18.65 15.39
CA LEU A 120 -16.19 -17.49 15.87
C LEU A 120 -14.83 -17.35 15.18
N GLY A 121 -14.12 -18.46 14.95
CA GLY A 121 -12.86 -18.47 14.21
C GLY A 121 -13.01 -17.98 12.77
N MET A 122 -14.08 -18.37 12.07
CA MET A 122 -14.38 -17.89 10.73
C MET A 122 -14.74 -16.40 10.71
N GLU A 123 -15.58 -15.94 11.65
CA GLU A 123 -15.95 -14.52 11.74
C GLU A 123 -14.74 -13.65 12.09
N PHE A 124 -13.84 -14.15 12.93
CA PHE A 124 -12.59 -13.48 13.23
C PHE A 124 -11.70 -13.33 11.99
N GLN A 125 -11.61 -14.35 11.14
CA GLN A 125 -10.90 -14.26 9.86
C GLN A 125 -11.53 -13.23 8.93
N ASN A 126 -12.85 -13.27 8.76
CA ASN A 126 -13.58 -12.29 7.93
C ASN A 126 -13.34 -10.87 8.43
N TRP A 127 -13.44 -10.65 9.73
CA TRP A 127 -13.18 -9.36 10.35
C TRP A 127 -11.73 -8.91 10.13
N SER A 128 -10.74 -9.76 10.40
CA SER A 128 -9.33 -9.43 10.19
C SER A 128 -9.03 -9.07 8.73
N LEU A 129 -9.59 -9.82 7.78
CA LEU A 129 -9.47 -9.52 6.35
C LEU A 129 -10.13 -8.18 6.00
N SER A 130 -11.27 -7.85 6.60
CA SER A 130 -11.90 -6.54 6.39
C SER A 130 -11.04 -5.38 6.89
N GLN A 131 -10.31 -5.55 8.00
CA GLN A 131 -9.38 -4.54 8.51
C GLN A 131 -8.18 -4.39 7.58
N PHE A 132 -7.65 -5.51 7.07
CA PHE A 132 -6.56 -5.50 6.11
C PHE A 132 -6.95 -4.77 4.81
N MET A 133 -8.09 -5.13 4.22
CA MET A 133 -8.60 -4.51 2.99
C MET A 133 -8.96 -3.02 3.15
N HIS A 134 -9.15 -2.54 4.37
CA HIS A 134 -9.36 -1.13 4.65
C HIS A 134 -8.06 -0.38 4.91
N GLY A 135 -7.06 -1.06 5.48
CA GLY A 135 -5.78 -0.48 5.89
C GLY A 135 -4.73 -0.41 4.78
N GLU A 136 -4.78 -1.34 3.82
CA GLU A 136 -3.99 -1.30 2.57
C GLU A 136 -4.76 -0.65 1.41
#